data_AF-A0A921ZV88-F1
#
_entry.id   AF-A0A921ZV88-F1
#
_cell.length_a   1.000
_cell.length_b   1.000
_cell.length_c   1.000
_cell.angle_alpha   90.00
_cell.angle_beta   90.00
_cell.angle_gamma   90.00
#
_symmetry.space_group_name_H-M   'P 1'
#
loop_
_entity.id
_entity.type
_entity.pdbx_description
1 polymer ?
#
loop_
_entity_poly.entity_id
_entity_poly.type
_entity_poly.pdbx_seq_one_letter_code
_entity_poly.pdbx_strand_id
1 'polypeptide(L)'
;MAPSRVSNSGPLTESDIFRNYYTDNDYFLSPEGILKVVSALICVAASVVFISGGSCDAPGLLAGTTSILLVCGAALCFLYAGVALDIPRFAPQTWLYTDIVTSTVTGVLMLVISVLGMMLCGMTTLVNTLFSPLVLLNAVLVTGSGVVTYVRVMHRWDAERIAHQPQSSAPIEHEV
;
A
#
# COMPACT_ATOMS: atom_id res chain seq x y z
N MET A 1 0.19 0.00 -35.65
CA MET A 1 -0.61 1.24 -35.64
C MET A 1 -0.59 1.79 -34.22
N ALA A 2 0.24 2.80 -33.98
CA ALA A 2 0.29 3.49 -32.69
C ALA A 2 -0.83 4.54 -32.66
N PRO A 3 -1.68 4.59 -31.63
CA PRO A 3 -2.63 5.67 -31.49
C PRO A 3 -1.87 6.96 -31.17
N SER A 4 -1.96 7.94 -32.08
CA SER A 4 -1.55 9.31 -31.87
C SER A 4 -2.29 9.88 -30.66
N ARG A 5 -1.57 10.12 -29.55
CA ARG A 5 -2.08 10.93 -28.43
C ARG A 5 -2.38 12.32 -28.97
N VAL A 6 -3.67 12.62 -29.13
CA VAL A 6 -4.17 13.99 -29.25
C VAL A 6 -3.72 14.70 -27.98
N SER A 7 -2.70 15.56 -28.11
CA SER A 7 -2.27 16.48 -27.07
C SER A 7 -3.36 17.54 -26.92
N ASN A 8 -4.38 17.25 -26.11
CA ASN A 8 -5.33 18.24 -25.67
C ASN A 8 -4.62 19.10 -24.64
N SER A 9 -4.24 20.31 -25.05
CA SER A 9 -3.60 21.35 -24.25
C SER A 9 -4.61 22.03 -23.29
N GLY A 10 -5.31 21.23 -22.50
CA GLY A 10 -6.04 21.70 -21.32
C GLY A 10 -5.18 21.49 -20.07
N PRO A 11 -5.44 22.21 -18.96
CA PRO A 11 -4.80 21.87 -17.68
C PRO A 11 -5.11 20.42 -17.36
N LEU A 12 -4.07 19.59 -17.16
CA LEU A 12 -4.22 18.20 -16.75
C LEU A 12 -5.05 18.16 -15.47
N THR A 13 -6.19 17.48 -15.52
CA THR A 13 -7.01 17.34 -14.32
C THR A 13 -6.34 16.37 -13.36
N GLU A 14 -6.62 16.54 -12.07
CA GLU A 14 -6.05 15.71 -11.01
C GLU A 14 -6.21 14.21 -11.27
N SER A 15 -7.37 13.84 -11.80
CA SER A 15 -7.71 12.48 -12.19
C SER A 15 -6.85 11.92 -13.32
N ASP A 16 -6.39 12.76 -14.26
CA ASP A 16 -5.52 12.33 -15.37
C ASP A 16 -4.11 12.00 -14.89
N ILE A 17 -3.59 12.75 -13.89
CA ILE A 17 -2.28 12.51 -13.26
C ILE A 17 -2.26 11.13 -12.61
N PHE A 18 -3.27 10.83 -11.81
CA PHE A 18 -3.38 9.54 -11.14
C PHE A 18 -3.66 8.40 -12.12
N ARG A 19 -4.46 8.62 -13.17
CA ARG A 19 -4.65 7.62 -14.21
C ARG A 19 -3.32 7.30 -14.89
N ASN A 20 -2.52 8.29 -15.25
CA ASN A 20 -1.19 8.06 -15.82
C ASN A 20 -0.23 7.38 -14.84
N TYR A 21 -0.35 7.63 -13.53
CA TYR A 21 0.43 6.89 -12.52
C TYR A 21 0.15 5.38 -12.54
N TYR A 22 -1.13 4.97 -12.62
CA TYR A 22 -1.49 3.55 -12.68
C TYR A 22 -1.33 2.91 -14.06
N THR A 23 -1.31 3.70 -15.13
CA THR A 23 -1.22 3.18 -16.52
C THR A 23 0.22 3.15 -17.05
N ASP A 24 1.06 4.12 -16.69
CA ASP A 24 2.46 4.19 -17.18
C ASP A 24 3.43 3.40 -16.30
N ASN A 25 3.15 3.27 -15.00
CA ASN A 25 3.90 2.32 -14.17
C ASN A 25 3.15 0.99 -14.25
N ASP A 26 3.82 -0.05 -14.74
CA ASP A 26 3.42 -1.43 -14.49
C ASP A 26 3.39 -1.63 -12.96
N TYR A 27 2.26 -1.32 -12.33
CA TYR A 27 2.12 -1.28 -10.87
C TYR A 27 2.50 -2.64 -10.24
N PHE A 28 2.32 -3.71 -11.01
CA PHE A 28 2.79 -5.07 -10.73
C PHE A 28 4.30 -5.23 -10.55
N LEU A 29 5.09 -4.49 -11.31
CA LEU A 29 6.56 -4.48 -11.26
C LEU A 29 7.10 -3.34 -10.40
N SER A 30 6.23 -2.45 -9.94
CA SER A 30 6.61 -1.40 -9.00
C SER A 30 7.03 -2.04 -7.66
N PRO A 31 8.02 -1.45 -6.96
CA PRO A 31 8.43 -1.95 -5.66
C PRO A 31 7.27 -1.97 -4.66
N GLU A 32 6.31 -1.05 -4.78
CA GLU A 32 5.13 -0.97 -3.91
C GLU A 32 4.23 -2.20 -4.08
N GLY A 33 3.97 -2.60 -5.32
CA GLY A 33 3.21 -3.80 -5.65
C GLY A 33 3.91 -5.06 -5.15
N ILE A 34 5.22 -5.16 -5.34
CA ILE A 34 6.03 -6.29 -4.86
C ILE A 34 5.96 -6.39 -3.33
N LEU A 35 6.10 -5.27 -2.61
CA LEU A 35 6.01 -5.26 -1.15
C LEU A 35 4.64 -5.76 -0.66
N LYS A 36 3.54 -5.42 -1.33
CA LYS A 36 2.19 -5.86 -0.97
C LYS A 36 1.96 -7.35 -1.25
N VAL A 37 2.48 -7.87 -2.37
CA VAL A 37 2.43 -9.31 -2.69
C VAL A 37 3.22 -10.11 -1.67
N VAL A 38 4.46 -9.70 -1.39
CA VAL A 38 5.28 -10.33 -0.35
C VAL A 38 4.57 -10.27 1.00
N SER A 39 3.94 -9.14 1.32
CA SER A 39 3.20 -8.98 2.56
C SER A 39 2.00 -9.93 2.68
N ALA A 40 1.22 -10.08 1.60
CA ALA A 40 0.11 -11.02 1.54
C ALA A 40 0.57 -12.47 1.73
N LEU A 41 1.69 -12.85 1.09
CA LEU A 41 2.29 -14.18 1.27
C LEU A 41 2.74 -14.41 2.71
N ILE A 42 3.36 -13.41 3.35
CA ILE A 42 3.74 -13.49 4.76
C ILE A 42 2.50 -13.62 5.65
N CYS A 43 1.38 -12.93 5.35
CA CYS A 43 0.14 -13.10 6.12
C CYS A 43 -0.39 -14.53 6.07
N VAL A 44 -0.41 -15.13 4.88
CA VAL A 44 -0.87 -16.51 4.67
C VAL A 44 0.07 -17.49 5.37
N ALA A 45 1.38 -17.35 5.16
CA ALA A 45 2.38 -18.21 5.78
C ALA A 45 2.35 -18.11 7.31
N ALA A 46 2.27 -16.89 7.86
CA ALA A 46 2.15 -16.65 9.29
C ALA A 46 0.87 -17.27 9.86
N SER A 47 -0.27 -17.18 9.15
CA SER A 47 -1.52 -17.82 9.55
C SER A 47 -1.39 -19.34 9.63
N VAL A 48 -0.77 -19.97 8.62
CA VAL A 48 -0.54 -21.43 8.59
C VAL A 48 0.42 -21.87 9.70
N VAL A 49 1.51 -21.14 9.90
CA VAL A 49 2.49 -21.42 10.97
C VAL A 49 1.83 -21.32 12.35
N PHE A 50 0.96 -20.34 12.53
CA PHE A 50 0.28 -20.11 13.80
C PHE A 50 -0.79 -21.19 14.09
N ILE A 51 -1.55 -21.62 13.07
CA ILE A 51 -2.50 -22.74 13.19
C ILE A 51 -1.79 -24.06 13.50
N SER A 52 -0.60 -24.27 12.93
CA SER A 52 0.11 -25.57 13.01
C SER A 52 0.94 -25.79 14.27
N GLY A 53 1.24 -24.76 15.07
CA GLY A 53 2.07 -24.93 16.26
C GLY A 53 2.06 -23.82 17.31
N GLY A 54 1.18 -22.82 17.19
CA GLY A 54 1.09 -21.73 18.16
C GLY A 54 0.42 -22.19 19.45
N SER A 55 1.18 -22.26 20.54
CA SER A 55 0.63 -22.39 21.90
C SER A 55 0.87 -21.07 22.64
N CYS A 56 -0.21 -20.38 22.96
CA CYS A 56 -0.21 -19.26 23.89
C CYS A 56 -1.29 -19.51 24.94
N ASP A 57 -1.04 -19.07 26.17
CA ASP A 57 -1.99 -19.19 27.29
C ASP A 57 -3.25 -18.29 27.12
N ALA A 58 -3.39 -17.64 25.96
CA ALA A 58 -4.49 -16.75 25.58
C ALA A 58 -5.23 -17.26 24.33
N PRO A 59 -6.17 -18.23 24.45
CA PRO A 59 -6.87 -18.83 23.31
C PRO A 59 -7.72 -17.84 22.50
N GLY A 60 -8.26 -16.80 23.15
CA GLY A 60 -9.00 -15.73 22.47
C GLY A 60 -8.11 -14.87 21.56
N LEU A 61 -6.86 -14.65 21.96
CA LEU A 61 -5.87 -13.99 21.12
C LEU A 61 -5.54 -14.89 19.92
N LEU A 62 -5.36 -16.21 20.14
CA LEU A 62 -5.01 -17.15 19.07
C LEU A 62 -6.06 -17.18 17.93
N ALA A 63 -7.35 -17.23 18.27
CA ALA A 63 -8.43 -17.23 17.29
C ALA A 63 -8.56 -15.86 16.60
N GLY A 64 -8.33 -14.77 17.33
CA GLY A 64 -8.36 -13.42 16.80
C GLY A 64 -7.21 -13.14 15.81
N THR A 65 -5.98 -13.53 16.15
CA THR A 65 -4.78 -13.23 15.33
C THR A 65 -4.82 -13.94 13.98
N THR A 66 -5.19 -15.21 13.95
CA THR A 66 -5.35 -15.97 12.69
C THR A 66 -6.40 -15.36 11.78
N SER A 67 -7.56 -15.00 12.34
CA SER A 67 -8.64 -14.36 11.60
C SER A 67 -8.22 -13.00 11.03
N ILE A 68 -7.55 -12.17 11.83
CA ILE A 68 -7.09 -10.86 11.38
C ILE A 68 -6.01 -11.00 10.29
N LEU A 69 -5.05 -11.91 10.42
CA LEU A 69 -4.03 -12.13 9.39
C LEU A 69 -4.64 -12.60 8.06
N LEU A 70 -5.65 -13.47 8.10
CA LEU A 70 -6.40 -13.89 6.91
C LEU A 70 -7.18 -12.74 6.27
N VAL A 71 -7.87 -11.92 7.06
CA VAL A 71 -8.59 -10.74 6.57
C VAL A 71 -7.63 -9.72 5.95
N CYS A 72 -6.50 -9.44 6.61
CA CYS A 72 -5.45 -8.58 6.09
C CYS A 72 -4.87 -9.11 4.77
N GLY A 73 -4.55 -10.40 4.70
CA GLY A 73 -4.08 -11.04 3.48
C GLY A 73 -5.10 -10.96 2.34
N ALA A 74 -6.38 -11.22 2.64
CA ALA A 74 -7.46 -11.10 1.67
C ALA A 74 -7.63 -9.66 1.16
N ALA A 75 -7.58 -8.66 2.05
CA ALA A 75 -7.67 -7.25 1.67
C ALA A 75 -6.54 -6.83 0.71
N LEU A 76 -5.30 -7.27 0.97
CA LEU A 76 -4.17 -7.03 0.07
C LEU A 76 -4.36 -7.73 -1.29
N CYS A 77 -4.88 -8.96 -1.29
CA CYS A 77 -5.22 -9.66 -2.53
C CYS A 77 -6.33 -8.96 -3.32
N PHE A 78 -7.32 -8.36 -2.64
CA PHE A 78 -8.37 -7.58 -3.30
C PHE A 78 -7.84 -6.32 -3.96
N LEU A 79 -6.91 -5.60 -3.31
CA LEU A 79 -6.21 -4.49 -3.94
C LEU A 79 -5.45 -4.96 -5.18
N TYR A 80 -4.73 -6.07 -5.08
CA TYR A 80 -3.99 -6.61 -6.21
C TYR A 80 -4.92 -7.03 -7.37
N ALA A 81 -6.04 -7.69 -7.06
CA ALA A 81 -7.04 -8.08 -8.05
C ALA A 81 -7.71 -6.86 -8.70
N GLY A 82 -7.98 -5.79 -7.95
CA GLY A 82 -8.57 -4.59 -8.53
C GLY A 82 -7.63 -3.85 -9.48
N VAL A 83 -6.32 -3.85 -9.21
CA VAL A 83 -5.32 -3.38 -10.18
C VAL A 83 -5.30 -4.28 -11.42
N ALA A 84 -5.39 -5.61 -11.26
CA ALA A 84 -5.43 -6.55 -12.39
C ALA A 84 -6.67 -6.40 -13.27
N LEU A 85 -7.77 -5.93 -12.68
CA LEU A 85 -9.04 -5.66 -13.37
C LEU A 85 -9.14 -4.23 -13.93
N ASP A 86 -8.04 -3.47 -13.93
CA ASP A 86 -8.00 -2.07 -14.38
C ASP A 86 -9.03 -1.15 -13.67
N ILE A 87 -9.48 -1.50 -12.46
CA ILE A 87 -10.39 -0.66 -11.65
C ILE A 87 -9.82 0.76 -11.43
N PRO A 88 -8.50 0.95 -11.18
CA PRO A 88 -7.92 2.29 -11.01
C PRO A 88 -8.17 3.22 -12.19
N ARG A 89 -8.45 2.69 -13.39
CA ARG A 89 -8.72 3.49 -14.59
C ARG A 89 -10.03 4.27 -14.50
N PHE A 90 -11.02 3.75 -13.77
CA PHE A 90 -12.35 4.36 -13.66
C PHE A 90 -12.47 5.34 -12.49
N ALA A 91 -11.74 5.10 -11.40
CA ALA A 91 -11.78 5.94 -10.20
C ALA A 91 -10.39 6.02 -9.51
N PRO A 92 -9.41 6.71 -10.12
CA PRO A 92 -8.01 6.64 -9.68
C PRO A 92 -7.77 7.30 -8.31
N GLN A 93 -8.49 8.39 -7.99
CA GLN A 93 -8.42 9.03 -6.67
C GLN A 93 -8.93 8.11 -5.57
N THR A 94 -10.13 7.56 -5.74
CA THR A 94 -10.75 6.65 -4.77
C THR A 94 -9.88 5.41 -4.56
N TRP A 95 -9.29 4.91 -5.65
CA TRP A 95 -8.38 3.76 -5.58
C TRP A 95 -7.11 4.07 -4.78
N LEU A 96 -6.48 5.21 -5.01
CA LEU A 96 -5.32 5.66 -4.24
C LEU A 96 -5.61 5.74 -2.74
N TYR A 97 -6.72 6.38 -2.36
CA TYR A 97 -7.12 6.46 -0.95
C TYR A 97 -7.39 5.08 -0.36
N THR A 98 -8.09 4.22 -1.09
CA THR A 98 -8.38 2.85 -0.65
C THR A 98 -7.10 2.07 -0.43
N ASP A 99 -6.12 2.22 -1.32
CA ASP A 99 -4.82 1.54 -1.24
C ASP A 99 -4.01 1.99 0.00
N ILE A 100 -3.91 3.30 0.23
CA ILE A 100 -3.20 3.87 1.39
C ILE A 100 -3.90 3.48 2.70
N VAL A 101 -5.22 3.63 2.78
CA VAL A 101 -5.98 3.31 3.99
C VAL A 101 -5.89 1.82 4.32
N THR A 102 -6.07 0.95 3.32
CA THR A 102 -6.01 -0.49 3.53
C THR A 102 -4.61 -0.92 3.96
N SER A 103 -3.56 -0.39 3.34
CA SER A 103 -2.17 -0.73 3.69
C SER A 103 -1.80 -0.27 5.09
N THR A 104 -2.20 0.93 5.49
CA THR A 104 -1.94 1.49 6.83
C THR A 104 -2.71 0.76 7.92
N VAL A 105 -4.01 0.52 7.73
CA VAL A 105 -4.84 -0.24 8.68
C VAL A 105 -4.30 -1.65 8.87
N THR A 106 -3.96 -2.32 7.76
CA THR A 106 -3.38 -3.67 7.78
C THR A 106 -2.05 -3.70 8.54
N GLY A 107 -1.19 -2.71 8.32
CA GLY A 107 0.08 -2.58 9.02
C GLY A 107 -0.08 -2.34 10.52
N VAL A 108 -0.98 -1.45 10.92
CA VAL A 108 -1.26 -1.17 12.34
C VAL A 108 -1.82 -2.40 13.04
N LEU A 109 -2.77 -3.12 12.41
CA LEU A 109 -3.33 -4.34 12.97
C LEU A 109 -2.25 -5.41 13.18
N MET A 110 -1.35 -5.60 12.22
CA MET A 110 -0.22 -6.54 12.37
C MET A 110 0.76 -6.10 13.45
N LEU A 111 1.03 -4.81 13.58
CA LEU A 111 1.90 -4.29 14.64
C LEU A 111 1.30 -4.55 16.02
N VAL A 112 0.00 -4.27 16.21
CA VAL A 112 -0.72 -4.57 17.46
C VAL A 112 -0.67 -6.06 17.76
N ILE A 113 -0.94 -6.93 16.77
CA ILE A 113 -0.87 -8.38 16.94
C ILE A 113 0.54 -8.83 17.32
N SER A 114 1.58 -8.30 16.68
CA SER A 114 2.96 -8.65 16.99
C SER A 114 3.34 -8.24 18.43
N VAL A 115 2.97 -7.03 18.85
CA VAL A 115 3.23 -6.55 20.22
C VAL A 115 2.48 -7.38 21.25
N LEU A 116 1.19 -7.65 21.02
CA LEU A 116 0.39 -8.52 21.90
C LEU A 116 0.94 -9.94 21.92
N GLY A 117 1.40 -10.47 20.80
CA GLY A 117 2.08 -11.76 20.71
C GLY A 117 3.34 -11.81 21.57
N MET A 118 4.22 -10.81 21.47
CA MET A 118 5.44 -10.73 22.29
C MET A 118 5.14 -10.57 23.79
N MET A 119 4.06 -9.88 24.15
CA MET A 119 3.67 -9.64 25.55
C MET A 119 2.98 -10.86 26.18
N LEU A 120 2.17 -11.59 25.42
CA LEU A 120 1.25 -12.60 25.93
C LEU A 120 1.68 -14.04 25.62
N CYS A 121 2.54 -14.25 24.63
CA CYS A 121 3.07 -15.56 24.28
C CYS A 121 4.52 -15.68 24.72
N GLY A 122 4.82 -16.65 25.58
CA GLY A 122 6.19 -16.97 25.94
C GLY A 122 7.01 -17.43 24.73
N MET A 123 8.27 -16.99 24.63
CA MET A 123 9.24 -17.43 23.61
C MET A 123 9.78 -18.83 23.87
N THR A 124 8.93 -19.75 24.30
CA THR A 124 9.31 -21.13 24.68
C THR A 124 9.32 -22.07 23.49
N THR A 125 8.58 -21.76 22.43
CA THR A 125 8.52 -22.53 21.19
C THR A 125 9.15 -21.76 20.03
N LEU A 126 9.88 -22.47 19.18
CA LEU A 126 10.52 -21.91 17.98
C LEU A 126 9.50 -21.19 17.05
N VAL A 127 8.26 -21.67 17.05
CA VAL A 127 7.13 -21.06 16.34
C VAL A 127 6.83 -19.66 16.86
N ASN A 128 6.74 -19.47 18.18
CA ASN A 128 6.46 -18.17 18.79
C ASN A 128 7.62 -17.18 18.58
N THR A 129 8.86 -17.68 18.61
CA THR A 129 10.08 -16.90 18.38
C THR A 129 10.20 -16.37 16.95
N LEU A 130 9.75 -17.15 15.95
CA LEU A 130 9.80 -16.72 14.54
C LEU A 130 8.56 -15.95 14.12
N PHE A 131 7.39 -16.27 14.66
CA PHE A 131 6.12 -15.65 14.26
C PHE A 131 6.07 -14.15 14.56
N SER A 132 6.37 -13.73 15.80
CA SER A 132 6.21 -12.33 16.20
C SER A 132 7.12 -11.37 15.43
N PRO A 133 8.42 -11.67 15.21
CA PRO A 133 9.29 -10.85 14.38
C PRO A 133 8.88 -10.85 12.90
N LEU A 134 8.37 -11.98 12.39
CA LEU A 134 7.92 -12.07 11.00
C LEU A 134 6.69 -11.18 10.77
N VAL A 135 5.72 -11.19 11.69
CA VAL A 135 4.54 -10.31 11.64
C VAL A 135 4.95 -8.84 11.82
N LEU A 136 5.95 -8.54 12.66
CA LEU A 136 6.48 -7.20 12.81
C LEU A 136 7.13 -6.69 11.52
N LEU A 137 7.99 -7.52 10.91
CA LEU A 137 8.61 -7.21 9.61
C LEU A 137 7.53 -6.96 8.56
N ASN A 138 6.48 -7.78 8.56
CA ASN A 138 5.38 -7.62 7.63
C ASN A 138 4.61 -6.31 7.82
N ALA A 139 4.38 -5.92 9.09
CA ALA A 139 3.76 -4.64 9.43
C ALA A 139 4.57 -3.47 8.89
N VAL A 140 5.91 -3.53 8.97
CA VAL A 140 6.80 -2.51 8.43
C VAL A 140 6.75 -2.49 6.90
N LEU A 141 6.76 -3.66 6.25
CA LEU A 141 6.70 -3.76 4.78
C LEU A 141 5.39 -3.17 4.23
N VAL A 142 4.25 -3.57 4.78
CA VAL A 142 2.94 -3.10 4.28
C VAL A 142 2.74 -1.62 4.55
N THR A 143 3.13 -1.12 5.74
CA THR A 143 3.03 0.31 6.06
C THR A 143 3.99 1.13 5.19
N GLY A 144 5.23 0.65 5.04
CA GLY A 144 6.24 1.26 4.18
C GLY A 144 5.78 1.33 2.72
N SER A 145 5.09 0.29 2.23
CA SER A 145 4.52 0.31 0.87
C SER A 145 3.52 1.45 0.69
N GLY A 146 2.61 1.67 1.66
CA GLY A 146 1.65 2.77 1.62
C GLY A 146 2.32 4.15 1.67
N VAL A 147 3.38 4.30 2.48
CA VAL A 147 4.17 5.54 2.54
C VAL A 147 4.88 5.80 1.20
N VAL A 148 5.50 4.79 0.60
CA VAL A 148 6.17 4.93 -0.70
C VAL A 148 5.16 5.30 -1.79
N THR A 149 3.98 4.67 -1.81
CA THR A 149 2.88 5.04 -2.72
C THR A 149 2.52 6.50 -2.56
N TYR A 150 2.27 6.95 -1.33
CA TYR A 150 1.93 8.34 -1.05
C TYR A 150 3.02 9.32 -1.51
N VAL A 151 4.28 9.06 -1.16
CA VAL A 151 5.41 9.94 -1.50
C VAL A 151 5.60 10.05 -3.00
N ARG A 152 5.54 8.94 -3.75
CA ARG A 152 5.72 8.98 -5.20
C ARG A 152 4.60 9.71 -5.91
N VAL A 153 3.38 9.52 -5.42
CA VAL A 153 2.20 10.17 -5.97
C VAL A 153 2.26 11.68 -5.70
N MET A 154 2.63 12.09 -4.49
CA MET A 154 2.82 13.51 -4.17
C MET A 154 3.99 14.14 -4.92
N HIS A 155 5.10 13.43 -5.09
CA HIS A 155 6.22 13.94 -5.89
C HIS A 155 5.81 14.16 -7.36
N ARG A 156 5.03 13.25 -7.94
CA ARG A 156 4.52 13.40 -9.31
C ARG A 156 3.51 14.56 -9.40
N TRP A 157 2.64 14.67 -8.41
CA TRP A 157 1.69 15.76 -8.27
C TRP A 157 2.38 17.13 -8.24
N ASP A 158 3.41 17.29 -7.42
CA ASP A 158 4.16 18.54 -7.30
C ASP A 158 4.92 18.87 -8.59
N ALA A 159 5.53 17.88 -9.23
CA ALA A 159 6.23 18.07 -10.51
C ALA A 159 5.28 18.57 -11.61
N GLU A 160 4.08 18.00 -11.71
CA GLU A 160 3.09 18.40 -12.71
C GLU A 160 2.46 19.76 -12.35
N ARG A 161 2.26 20.07 -11.06
CA ARG A 161 1.79 21.38 -10.61
C ARG A 161 2.77 22.50 -10.95
N ILE A 162 4.07 22.29 -10.76
CA ILE A 162 5.11 23.27 -11.09
C ILE A 162 5.16 23.51 -12.61
N ALA A 163 5.05 22.45 -13.41
CA ALA A 163 5.07 22.56 -14.88
C ALA A 163 3.87 23.36 -15.45
N HIS A 164 2.75 23.41 -14.73
CA HIS A 164 1.52 24.12 -15.15
C HIS A 164 1.29 25.44 -14.40
N GLN A 165 2.22 25.88 -13.56
CA GLN A 165 2.13 27.22 -12.98
C GLN A 165 2.26 28.24 -14.12
N PRO A 166 1.25 29.12 -14.32
CA PRO A 166 1.33 30.13 -15.38
C PRO A 166 2.57 30.97 -15.10
N GLN A 167 3.49 30.98 -16.06
CA GLN A 167 4.70 31.77 -16.05
C GLN A 167 4.30 33.21 -15.72
N SER A 168 4.51 33.62 -14.47
CA SER A 168 4.18 34.95 -13.99
C SER A 168 4.90 35.91 -14.93
N SER A 169 4.14 36.61 -15.75
CA SER A 169 4.64 37.67 -16.62
C SER A 169 5.52 38.58 -15.79
N ALA A 170 6.73 38.81 -16.29
CA ALA A 170 7.71 39.71 -15.68
C ALA A 170 7.05 41.03 -15.27
N PRO A 171 7.50 41.67 -14.17
CA PRO A 171 6.98 42.97 -13.79
C PRO A 171 7.15 43.90 -14.99
N ILE A 172 6.02 44.44 -15.46
CA ILE A 172 6.01 45.50 -16.46
C ILE A 172 6.79 46.65 -15.84
N GLU A 173 8.03 46.85 -16.26
CA GLU A 173 8.78 48.07 -15.96
C GLU A 173 7.95 49.23 -16.51
N HIS A 174 7.28 49.94 -15.61
CA HIS A 174 6.74 51.25 -15.91
C HIS A 174 7.93 52.19 -16.11
N GLU A 175 8.36 52.36 -17.37
CA GLU A 175 9.10 53.54 -17.79
C GLU A 175 8.25 54.77 -17.47
N VAL A 176 8.77 55.61 -16.56
CA VAL A 176 8.29 56.96 -16.24
C VAL A 176 9.36 57.93 -16.72
#